data_AF-A0A9Q1EN47-F1
#
_entry.id   AF-A0A9Q1EN47-F1
#
_cell.length_a   1.000
_cell.length_b   1.000
_cell.length_c   1.000
_cell.angle_alpha   90.00
_cell.angle_beta   90.00
_cell.angle_gamma   90.00
#
_symmetry.space_group_name_H-M   'P 1'
#
loop_
_entity.id
_entity.type
_entity.pdbx_description
1 polymer ?
#
loop_
_entity_poly.entity_id
_entity_poly.type
_entity_poly.pdbx_seq_one_letter_code
_entity_poly.pdbx_strand_id
1 'polypeptide(L)'
;MEAVQSAQSPLAFTHSPGCMFLSDRESTPVTVTSDPEQRPMAFRVSQQPLHYSLVSKATVQRIQTLEQIIGEDPGERGIRALFVQDELLKSCLSLSHASSVLITTGFPTHFMHDPPEETDGPPGAIAMAAALQALGKEVALVVDHRALEMNTRIMEDAVEKGVIKTAVPLLSFQNSGQESALRFLCQDGDPKRPRFDHLVAIERSGRAADGNYYNMRGVNIKHLVDPIDDLFTAASTIAGITTTGIGDGGNELGMGKVKEAVSAHMPNGGLIACDVAADFAVTAGVSNWGGYARLGCCLPTVAKEEQFLAILVKYGIRSGKTGNLAMEVDALPFHPAHVHTDPTAERCHPKAPRTPGLILPLPINPHPSQKRLPPPSQQ
;
A
#
# COMPACT_ATOMS: atom_id res chain seq x y z
N MET A 1 18.99 -42.95 -7.03
CA MET A 1 18.89 -41.75 -7.90
C MET A 1 17.66 -41.80 -8.80
N GLU A 2 17.21 -42.96 -9.28
CA GLU A 2 16.03 -43.06 -10.18
C GLU A 2 14.71 -42.60 -9.56
N ALA A 3 14.51 -42.76 -8.24
CA ALA A 3 13.27 -42.36 -7.58
C ALA A 3 13.07 -40.82 -7.48
N VAL A 4 14.15 -40.03 -7.55
CA VAL A 4 14.07 -38.56 -7.43
C VAL A 4 13.82 -37.89 -8.78
N GLN A 5 14.30 -38.51 -9.88
CA GLN A 5 14.08 -38.01 -11.24
C GLN A 5 12.62 -38.19 -11.70
N SER A 6 11.88 -39.14 -11.15
CA SER A 6 10.48 -39.37 -11.51
C SER A 6 9.50 -38.35 -10.90
N ALA A 7 9.93 -37.56 -9.91
CA ALA A 7 9.01 -36.76 -9.10
C ALA A 7 8.72 -35.35 -9.65
N GLN A 8 9.47 -34.85 -10.65
CA GLN A 8 9.33 -33.50 -11.25
C GLN A 8 9.06 -32.36 -10.24
N SER A 9 9.55 -32.48 -9.01
CA SER A 9 9.34 -31.47 -7.97
C SER A 9 10.24 -30.26 -8.25
N PRO A 10 9.74 -29.01 -8.19
CA PRO A 10 10.58 -27.82 -8.22
C PRO A 10 11.45 -27.80 -6.95
N LEU A 11 12.69 -28.27 -7.09
CA LEU A 11 13.69 -28.32 -6.02
C LEU A 11 14.25 -26.92 -5.79
N ALA A 12 13.74 -26.23 -4.77
CA ALA A 12 14.48 -25.16 -4.11
C ALA A 12 14.31 -25.30 -2.59
N PHE A 13 15.36 -25.75 -1.92
CA PHE A 13 15.52 -25.64 -0.47
C PHE A 13 16.93 -25.18 -0.12
N THR A 14 17.01 -24.36 0.92
CA THR A 14 18.18 -23.64 1.41
C THR A 14 19.12 -24.53 2.23
N HIS A 15 20.38 -24.11 2.33
CA HIS A 15 21.47 -24.81 3.03
C HIS A 15 21.31 -24.83 4.56
N SER A 16 21.62 -25.97 5.17
CA SER A 16 22.06 -26.10 6.57
C SER A 16 23.58 -26.37 6.57
N PRO A 17 24.37 -25.87 7.55
CA PRO A 17 25.78 -26.18 7.64
C PRO A 17 26.00 -27.70 7.75
N GLY A 18 26.77 -28.29 6.83
CA GLY A 18 27.14 -29.72 6.85
C GLY A 18 26.54 -30.60 5.74
N CYS A 19 25.66 -30.08 4.87
CA CYS A 19 25.13 -30.86 3.74
C CYS A 19 25.92 -30.55 2.45
N MET A 20 26.70 -31.52 1.96
CA MET A 20 27.48 -31.41 0.72
C MET A 20 26.58 -31.58 -0.50
N PHE A 21 26.58 -30.61 -1.41
CA PHE A 21 25.85 -30.67 -2.68
C PHE A 21 26.71 -31.41 -3.72
N LEU A 22 26.20 -32.54 -4.23
CA LEU A 22 26.85 -33.30 -5.31
C LEU A 22 26.11 -32.99 -6.62
N SER A 23 26.80 -32.31 -7.54
CA SER A 23 26.36 -32.13 -8.93
C SER A 23 27.36 -32.81 -9.86
N ASP A 24 26.85 -33.31 -10.97
CA ASP A 24 27.54 -33.91 -12.11
C ASP A 24 28.22 -32.89 -13.03
N ARG A 25 28.17 -31.59 -12.71
CA ARG A 25 28.84 -30.53 -13.48
C ARG A 25 30.06 -30.05 -12.71
N GLU A 26 31.23 -30.03 -13.35
CA GLU A 26 32.41 -29.35 -12.80
C GLU A 26 32.04 -27.92 -12.47
N SER A 27 32.13 -27.54 -11.19
CA SER A 27 31.93 -26.17 -10.78
C SER A 27 33.09 -25.36 -11.37
N THR A 28 32.82 -24.57 -12.41
CA THR A 28 33.68 -23.42 -12.68
C THR A 28 33.73 -22.61 -11.38
N PRO A 29 34.92 -22.24 -10.87
CA PRO A 29 35.00 -21.39 -9.70
C PRO A 29 34.34 -20.07 -10.08
N VAL A 30 33.08 -19.90 -9.67
CA VAL A 30 32.41 -18.63 -9.73
C VAL A 30 33.21 -17.77 -8.79
N THR A 31 34.00 -16.86 -9.34
CA THR A 31 34.54 -15.75 -8.57
C THR A 31 33.32 -15.01 -8.05
N VAL A 32 32.88 -15.35 -6.85
CA VAL A 32 31.84 -14.60 -6.15
C VAL A 32 32.52 -13.29 -5.81
N THR A 33 32.50 -12.34 -6.74
CA THR A 33 32.60 -10.93 -6.40
C THR A 33 31.35 -10.67 -5.58
N SER A 34 31.43 -10.94 -4.27
CA SER A 34 30.33 -10.72 -3.34
C SER A 34 30.21 -9.21 -3.21
N ASP A 35 29.51 -8.58 -4.13
CA ASP A 35 29.09 -7.21 -3.97
C ASP A 35 28.35 -7.15 -2.62
N PRO A 36 28.92 -6.45 -1.61
CA PRO A 36 28.31 -6.38 -0.29
C PRO A 36 26.89 -5.80 -0.32
N GLU A 37 26.56 -5.04 -1.37
CA GLU A 37 25.25 -4.45 -1.60
C GLU A 37 24.21 -5.47 -2.10
N GLN A 38 24.63 -6.55 -2.77
CA GLN A 38 23.73 -7.63 -3.22
C GLN A 38 23.49 -8.70 -2.16
N ARG A 39 24.05 -8.54 -0.95
CA ARG A 39 23.85 -9.49 0.15
C ARG A 39 22.35 -9.57 0.49
N PRO A 40 21.74 -10.77 0.47
CA PRO A 40 20.35 -10.93 0.85
C PRO A 40 20.18 -10.73 2.36
N MET A 41 19.13 -10.01 2.73
CA MET A 41 18.68 -9.76 4.08
C MET A 41 17.26 -10.33 4.23
N ALA A 42 16.98 -10.97 5.37
CA ALA A 42 15.68 -11.57 5.65
C ALA A 42 14.90 -10.69 6.63
N PHE A 43 13.67 -10.35 6.26
CA PHE A 43 12.75 -9.59 7.10
C PHE A 43 11.49 -10.38 7.34
N ARG A 44 10.99 -10.36 8.58
CA ARG A 44 9.70 -10.96 8.92
C ARG A 44 8.59 -10.02 8.48
N VAL A 45 7.66 -10.53 7.67
CA VAL A 45 6.60 -9.77 7.01
C VAL A 45 5.21 -10.12 7.56
N SER A 46 4.97 -11.37 7.94
CA SER A 46 3.73 -11.74 8.64
C SER A 46 4.05 -12.70 9.78
N GLN A 47 3.24 -12.66 10.84
CA GLN A 47 3.31 -13.61 11.95
C GLN A 47 2.34 -14.78 11.76
N GLN A 48 1.24 -14.58 11.03
CA GLN A 48 0.18 -15.57 10.86
C GLN A 48 -0.39 -15.52 9.44
N PRO A 49 0.12 -16.36 8.51
CA PRO A 49 1.21 -17.32 8.70
C PRO A 49 2.58 -16.64 8.85
N LEU A 50 3.51 -17.30 9.55
CA LEU A 50 4.88 -16.80 9.67
C LEU A 50 5.53 -16.73 8.28
N HIS A 51 5.81 -15.52 7.82
CA HIS A 51 6.33 -15.26 6.49
C HIS A 51 7.55 -14.35 6.56
N TYR A 52 8.62 -14.74 5.85
CA TYR A 52 9.83 -13.93 5.69
C TYR A 52 10.04 -13.60 4.22
N SER A 53 10.44 -12.36 3.94
CA SER A 53 10.85 -11.96 2.60
C SER A 53 12.35 -11.68 2.57
N LEU A 54 12.97 -11.97 1.43
CA LEU A 54 14.38 -11.72 1.17
C LEU A 54 14.53 -10.51 0.25
N VAL A 55 15.44 -9.61 0.60
CA VAL A 55 15.72 -8.39 -0.18
C VAL A 55 17.22 -8.07 -0.09
N SER A 56 17.79 -7.52 -1.16
CA SER A 56 19.21 -7.14 -1.16
C SER A 56 19.46 -5.93 -0.25
N LYS A 57 20.65 -5.86 0.34
CA LYS A 57 21.08 -4.72 1.16
C LYS A 57 20.95 -3.38 0.42
N ALA A 58 21.26 -3.34 -0.88
CA ALA A 58 21.09 -2.16 -1.73
C ALA A 58 19.64 -1.66 -1.72
N THR A 59 18.68 -2.57 -1.86
CA THR A 59 17.26 -2.23 -1.91
C THR A 59 16.75 -1.78 -0.53
N VAL A 60 17.22 -2.40 0.56
CA VAL A 60 16.94 -1.94 1.92
C VAL A 60 17.39 -0.49 2.10
N GLN A 61 18.62 -0.17 1.72
CA GLN A 61 19.16 1.19 1.83
C GLN A 61 18.34 2.20 1.01
N ARG A 62 17.94 1.84 -0.22
CA ARG A 62 17.10 2.71 -1.06
C ARG A 62 15.73 2.97 -0.43
N ILE A 63 15.08 1.93 0.10
CA ILE A 63 13.78 2.09 0.75
C ILE A 63 13.91 2.92 2.03
N GLN A 64 14.97 2.75 2.82
CA GLN A 64 15.24 3.57 3.99
C GLN A 64 15.48 5.04 3.61
N THR A 65 16.18 5.31 2.51
CA THR A 65 16.31 6.68 1.99
C THR A 65 14.97 7.26 1.56
N LEU A 66 14.10 6.47 0.89
CA LEU A 66 12.74 6.90 0.58
C LEU A 66 11.92 7.18 1.85
N GLU A 67 12.04 6.33 2.87
CA GLU A 67 11.39 6.48 4.17
C GLU A 67 11.80 7.80 4.86
N GLN A 68 13.07 8.20 4.72
CA GLN A 68 13.57 9.49 5.22
C GLN A 68 13.01 10.68 4.42
N ILE A 69 12.94 10.56 3.09
CA ILE A 69 12.41 11.62 2.21
C ILE A 69 10.94 11.86 2.49
N ILE A 70 10.12 10.81 2.57
CA ILE A 70 8.68 10.97 2.86
C ILE A 70 8.44 11.43 4.29
N GLY A 71 9.37 11.18 5.21
CA GLY A 71 9.34 11.66 6.59
C GLY A 71 9.74 13.13 6.74
N GLU A 72 10.08 13.83 5.65
CA GLU A 72 10.19 15.29 5.67
C GLU A 72 8.83 15.88 6.04
N ASP A 73 8.84 16.80 6.99
CA ASP A 73 7.64 17.42 7.56
C ASP A 73 7.61 18.91 7.18
N PRO A 74 7.31 19.23 5.91
CA PRO A 74 7.23 20.62 5.45
C PRO A 74 6.09 21.39 6.14
N GLY A 75 5.12 20.67 6.71
CA GLY A 75 4.00 21.24 7.45
C GLY A 75 4.32 21.59 8.91
N GLU A 76 5.51 21.23 9.41
CA GLU A 76 5.94 21.35 10.81
C GLU A 76 4.92 20.75 11.81
N ARG A 77 4.29 19.63 11.44
CA ARG A 77 3.24 18.98 12.25
C ARG A 77 3.80 18.16 13.42
N GLY A 78 5.09 17.84 13.41
CA GLY A 78 5.74 16.99 14.40
C GLY A 78 5.80 15.51 14.00
N ILE A 79 5.64 15.19 12.72
CA ILE A 79 5.50 13.81 12.20
C ILE A 79 6.74 12.96 12.50
N ARG A 80 7.91 13.60 12.58
CA ARG A 80 9.16 12.93 12.96
C ARG A 80 9.07 12.20 14.30
N ALA A 81 8.22 12.65 15.23
CA ALA A 81 8.01 11.98 16.50
C ALA A 81 7.18 10.69 16.39
N LEU A 82 6.42 10.53 15.30
CA LEU A 82 5.60 9.34 15.01
C LEU A 82 6.36 8.30 14.17
N PHE A 83 7.54 8.66 13.68
CA PHE A 83 8.33 7.81 12.80
C PHE A 83 8.71 6.48 13.45
N VAL A 84 8.38 5.38 12.77
CA VAL A 84 8.81 4.03 13.14
C VAL A 84 9.66 3.45 12.03
N GLN A 85 10.88 3.05 12.38
CA GLN A 85 11.87 2.59 11.43
C GLN A 85 11.46 1.28 10.72
N ASP A 86 11.74 1.22 9.41
CA ASP A 86 11.54 0.06 8.53
C ASP A 86 10.07 -0.37 8.34
N GLU A 87 9.11 0.47 8.71
CA GLU A 87 7.69 0.17 8.47
C GLU A 87 7.35 0.24 6.98
N LEU A 88 7.91 1.21 6.24
CA LEU A 88 7.78 1.28 4.79
C LEU A 88 8.39 0.03 4.14
N LEU A 89 9.57 -0.39 4.60
CA LEU A 89 10.24 -1.58 4.08
C LEU A 89 9.38 -2.84 4.27
N LYS A 90 8.93 -3.12 5.50
CA LYS A 90 8.11 -4.31 5.76
C LYS A 90 6.77 -4.25 5.01
N SER A 91 6.17 -3.07 4.92
CA SER A 91 4.94 -2.83 4.18
C SER A 91 5.10 -3.09 2.67
N CYS A 92 6.20 -2.64 2.06
CA CYS A 92 6.54 -2.93 0.66
C CYS A 92 6.75 -4.43 0.43
N LEU A 93 7.47 -5.10 1.33
CA LEU A 93 7.70 -6.55 1.24
C LEU A 93 6.38 -7.32 1.37
N SER A 94 5.49 -6.92 2.28
CA SER A 94 4.15 -7.52 2.40
C SER A 94 3.32 -7.37 1.15
N LEU A 95 3.32 -6.17 0.55
CA LEU A 95 2.59 -5.90 -0.68
C LEU A 95 3.11 -6.74 -1.86
N SER A 96 4.41 -7.00 -1.90
CA SER A 96 5.01 -7.77 -2.98
C SER A 96 4.44 -9.19 -3.06
N HIS A 97 4.15 -9.81 -1.91
CA HIS A 97 3.59 -11.16 -1.78
C HIS A 97 2.06 -11.21 -1.90
N ALA A 98 1.38 -10.08 -1.79
CA ALA A 98 -0.08 -10.00 -1.91
C ALA A 98 -0.54 -10.16 -3.37
N SER A 99 -1.55 -10.98 -3.63
CA SER A 99 -2.15 -11.13 -4.97
C SER A 99 -3.37 -10.23 -5.15
N SER A 100 -4.10 -9.99 -4.07
CA SER A 100 -5.30 -9.13 -4.03
C SER A 100 -5.17 -8.04 -2.97
N VAL A 101 -5.43 -6.80 -3.35
CA VAL A 101 -5.24 -5.61 -2.50
C VAL A 101 -6.52 -4.77 -2.43
N LEU A 102 -6.94 -4.45 -1.21
CA LEU A 102 -8.04 -3.50 -0.96
C LEU A 102 -7.46 -2.17 -0.49
N ILE A 103 -7.73 -1.09 -1.21
CA ILE A 103 -7.25 0.26 -0.89
C ILE A 103 -8.42 1.09 -0.38
N THR A 104 -8.22 1.87 0.67
CA THR A 104 -9.18 2.87 1.14
C THR A 104 -8.51 4.21 1.33
N THR A 105 -9.24 5.27 1.03
CA THR A 105 -8.77 6.64 1.13
C THR A 105 -9.96 7.58 1.27
N GLY A 106 -9.72 8.75 1.85
CA GLY A 106 -10.70 9.81 1.98
C GLY A 106 -10.84 10.28 3.42
N PHE A 107 -10.63 11.58 3.58
CA PHE A 107 -10.77 12.28 4.84
C PHE A 107 -11.73 13.47 4.68
N PRO A 108 -12.89 13.48 5.36
CA PRO A 108 -13.84 14.58 5.28
C PRO A 108 -13.43 15.73 6.21
N THR A 109 -12.36 16.44 5.86
CA THR A 109 -11.84 17.56 6.67
C THR A 109 -12.74 18.79 6.61
N HIS A 110 -13.43 19.00 5.47
CA HIS A 110 -14.19 20.22 5.18
C HIS A 110 -15.70 20.03 5.37
N PHE A 111 -16.14 19.71 6.58
CA PHE A 111 -17.55 19.43 6.92
C PHE A 111 -18.56 20.57 6.59
N MET A 112 -18.10 21.77 6.25
CA MET A 112 -18.93 22.90 5.81
C MET A 112 -19.08 23.01 4.28
N HIS A 113 -18.40 22.16 3.52
CA HIS A 113 -18.40 22.13 2.06
C HIS A 113 -18.94 20.80 1.53
N ASP A 114 -19.44 20.82 0.31
CA ASP A 114 -19.90 19.63 -0.42
C ASP A 114 -19.17 19.56 -1.77
N PRO A 115 -18.33 18.54 -2.03
CA PRO A 115 -17.96 17.46 -1.11
C PRO A 115 -17.03 17.94 0.04
N PRO A 116 -17.04 17.27 1.21
CA PRO A 116 -16.17 17.59 2.35
C PRO A 116 -14.76 16.99 2.24
N GLU A 117 -14.46 16.28 1.15
CA GLU A 117 -13.22 15.52 1.02
C GLU A 117 -12.01 16.39 0.72
N GLU A 118 -10.84 15.86 1.06
CA GLU A 118 -9.56 16.51 0.79
C GLU A 118 -8.75 15.88 -0.35
N THR A 119 -7.74 16.64 -0.80
CA THR A 119 -6.83 16.24 -1.88
C THR A 119 -5.70 15.32 -1.44
N ASP A 120 -5.45 15.14 -0.14
CA ASP A 120 -4.49 14.15 0.36
C ASP A 120 -5.14 12.77 0.52
N GLY A 121 -4.43 11.73 0.06
CA GLY A 121 -4.91 10.35 -0.02
C GLY A 121 -5.26 9.87 -1.43
N PRO A 122 -6.27 10.46 -2.13
CA PRO A 122 -6.74 9.93 -3.41
C PRO A 122 -5.65 9.83 -4.50
N PRO A 123 -4.75 10.82 -4.68
CA PRO A 123 -3.64 10.68 -5.63
C PRO A 123 -2.72 9.49 -5.32
N GLY A 124 -2.38 9.27 -4.05
CA GLY A 124 -1.59 8.12 -3.59
C GLY A 124 -2.29 6.79 -3.84
N ALA A 125 -3.60 6.73 -3.56
CA ALA A 125 -4.42 5.54 -3.78
C ALA A 125 -4.53 5.15 -5.26
N ILE A 126 -4.77 6.13 -6.15
CA ILE A 126 -4.88 5.86 -7.59
C ILE A 126 -3.53 5.48 -8.20
N ALA A 127 -2.44 6.14 -7.80
CA ALA A 127 -1.10 5.73 -8.24
C ALA A 127 -0.77 4.30 -7.79
N MET A 128 -1.12 3.96 -6.54
CA MET A 128 -0.96 2.61 -6.01
C MET A 128 -1.77 1.58 -6.81
N ALA A 129 -3.04 1.86 -7.05
CA ALA A 129 -3.91 0.98 -7.81
C ALA A 129 -3.41 0.77 -9.25
N ALA A 130 -2.98 1.84 -9.92
CA ALA A 130 -2.45 1.78 -11.27
C ALA A 130 -1.18 0.91 -11.36
N ALA A 131 -0.26 1.03 -10.40
CA ALA A 131 0.96 0.24 -10.39
C ALA A 131 0.66 -1.23 -10.08
N LEU A 132 -0.20 -1.52 -9.10
CA LEU A 132 -0.57 -2.89 -8.74
C LEU A 132 -1.29 -3.61 -9.88
N GLN A 133 -2.18 -2.93 -10.61
CA GLN A 133 -2.78 -3.46 -11.84
C GLN A 133 -1.74 -3.75 -12.92
N ALA A 134 -0.75 -2.85 -13.10
CA ALA A 134 0.34 -3.06 -14.05
C ALA A 134 1.23 -4.27 -13.68
N LEU A 135 1.28 -4.63 -12.39
CA LEU A 135 1.94 -5.84 -11.88
C LEU A 135 1.06 -7.10 -11.95
N GLY A 136 -0.17 -6.99 -12.47
CA GLY A 136 -1.10 -8.11 -12.61
C GLY A 136 -1.76 -8.54 -11.30
N LYS A 137 -1.82 -7.66 -10.29
CA LYS A 137 -2.52 -7.91 -9.03
C LYS A 137 -3.97 -7.45 -9.12
N GLU A 138 -4.84 -8.14 -8.39
CA GLU A 138 -6.24 -7.75 -8.23
C GLU A 138 -6.32 -6.57 -7.26
N VAL A 139 -7.01 -5.50 -7.63
CA VAL A 139 -7.13 -4.29 -6.81
C VAL A 139 -8.58 -3.86 -6.75
N ALA A 140 -9.05 -3.48 -5.56
CA ALA A 140 -10.32 -2.78 -5.39
C ALA A 140 -10.12 -1.57 -4.47
N LEU A 141 -10.94 -0.55 -4.66
CA LEU A 141 -11.03 0.59 -3.73
C LEU A 141 -12.30 0.46 -2.90
N VAL A 142 -12.21 0.68 -1.59
CA VAL A 142 -13.38 0.86 -0.72
C VAL A 142 -13.44 2.30 -0.24
N VAL A 143 -14.59 2.94 -0.51
CA VAL A 143 -14.88 4.32 -0.16
C VAL A 143 -16.20 4.42 0.59
N ASP A 144 -16.43 5.55 1.25
CA ASP A 144 -17.71 5.84 1.88
C ASP A 144 -18.84 5.79 0.85
N HIS A 145 -20.00 5.24 1.25
CA HIS A 145 -21.17 5.14 0.40
C HIS A 145 -21.61 6.51 -0.14
N ARG A 146 -21.52 7.55 0.69
CA ARG A 146 -21.78 8.95 0.32
C ARG A 146 -20.89 9.43 -0.83
N ALA A 147 -19.62 9.02 -0.83
CA ALA A 147 -18.63 9.44 -1.82
C ALA A 147 -18.54 8.49 -3.02
N LEU A 148 -19.31 7.39 -3.04
CA LEU A 148 -19.20 6.33 -4.05
C LEU A 148 -19.48 6.85 -5.47
N GLU A 149 -20.56 7.62 -5.65
CA GLU A 149 -20.92 8.16 -6.97
C GLU A 149 -19.86 9.15 -7.49
N MET A 150 -19.39 10.05 -6.62
CA MET A 150 -18.34 11.00 -6.96
C MET A 150 -17.04 10.28 -7.35
N ASN A 151 -16.59 9.32 -6.54
CA ASN A 151 -15.38 8.55 -6.82
C ASN A 151 -15.50 7.71 -8.09
N THR A 152 -16.70 7.23 -8.42
CA THR A 152 -16.96 6.51 -9.68
C THR A 152 -16.71 7.43 -10.87
N ARG A 153 -17.26 8.65 -10.85
CA ARG A 153 -17.03 9.63 -11.91
C ARG A 153 -15.57 10.09 -11.99
N ILE A 154 -14.88 10.26 -10.85
CA ILE A 154 -13.44 10.57 -10.80
C ILE A 154 -12.63 9.44 -11.44
N MET A 155 -12.97 8.18 -11.17
CA MET A 155 -12.30 7.02 -11.74
C MET A 155 -12.52 6.94 -13.27
N GLU A 156 -13.74 7.21 -13.74
CA GLU A 156 -14.05 7.29 -15.18
C GLU A 156 -13.24 8.38 -15.88
N ASP A 157 -13.22 9.59 -15.33
CA ASP A 157 -12.41 10.72 -15.82
C ASP A 157 -10.91 10.36 -15.82
N ALA A 158 -10.42 9.65 -14.79
CA ALA A 158 -9.02 9.24 -14.68
C ALA A 158 -8.64 8.21 -15.77
N VAL A 159 -9.57 7.33 -16.14
CA VAL A 159 -9.39 6.39 -17.26
C VAL A 159 -9.42 7.14 -18.59
N GLU A 160 -10.39 8.04 -18.79
CA GLU A 160 -10.54 8.83 -20.02
C GLU A 160 -9.30 9.69 -20.31
N LYS A 161 -8.75 10.32 -19.26
CA LYS A 161 -7.53 11.14 -19.37
C LYS A 161 -6.23 10.33 -19.39
N GLY A 162 -6.30 9.01 -19.24
CA GLY A 162 -5.13 8.12 -19.30
C GLY A 162 -4.22 8.17 -18.06
N VAL A 163 -4.73 8.65 -16.92
CA VAL A 163 -4.03 8.57 -15.63
C VAL A 163 -3.86 7.10 -15.24
N ILE A 164 -4.96 6.33 -15.30
CA ILE A 164 -5.01 4.89 -15.09
C ILE A 164 -5.50 4.18 -16.36
N LYS A 165 -4.98 2.98 -16.64
CA LYS A 165 -5.32 2.24 -17.87
C LYS A 165 -6.69 1.58 -17.82
N THR A 166 -7.14 1.18 -16.64
CA THR A 166 -8.37 0.41 -16.46
C THR A 166 -9.02 0.85 -15.15
N ALA A 167 -10.34 1.00 -15.17
CA ALA A 167 -11.09 1.38 -13.98
C ALA A 167 -10.88 0.33 -12.88
N VAL A 168 -10.71 0.80 -11.65
CA VAL A 168 -10.61 -0.07 -10.48
C VAL A 168 -12.00 -0.24 -9.88
N PRO A 169 -12.43 -1.46 -9.53
CA PRO A 169 -13.69 -1.68 -8.84
C PRO A 169 -13.80 -0.84 -7.57
N LEU A 170 -14.86 -0.03 -7.49
CA LEU A 170 -15.21 0.73 -6.30
C LEU A 170 -16.28 -0.02 -5.51
N LEU A 171 -15.99 -0.23 -4.23
CA LEU A 171 -16.83 -0.92 -3.26
C LEU A 171 -17.23 0.07 -2.17
N SER A 172 -18.38 -0.17 -1.55
CA SER A 172 -18.76 0.48 -0.30
C SER A 172 -19.02 -0.60 0.75
N PHE A 173 -18.65 -0.31 1.99
CA PHE A 173 -18.87 -1.21 3.11
C PHE A 173 -20.05 -0.69 3.93
N GLN A 174 -21.06 -1.55 4.14
CA GLN A 174 -22.19 -1.25 5.01
C GLN A 174 -22.19 -2.23 6.19
N ASN A 175 -22.06 -1.68 7.39
CA ASN A 175 -22.16 -2.48 8.60
C ASN A 175 -23.63 -2.86 8.86
N SER A 176 -23.99 -4.06 8.43
CA SER A 176 -25.32 -4.67 8.61
C SER A 176 -25.35 -5.72 9.74
N GLY A 177 -24.28 -5.80 10.54
CA GLY A 177 -24.16 -6.75 11.65
C GLY A 177 -22.72 -7.19 11.90
N GLN A 178 -22.52 -7.99 12.96
CA GLN A 178 -21.18 -8.40 13.44
C GLN A 178 -20.35 -9.18 12.41
N GLU A 179 -20.99 -9.91 11.49
CA GLU A 179 -20.28 -10.68 10.45
C GLU A 179 -20.10 -9.92 9.13
N SER A 180 -20.60 -8.69 9.03
CA SER A 180 -20.57 -7.93 7.77
C SER A 180 -19.13 -7.74 7.26
N ALA A 181 -18.19 -7.40 8.14
CA ALA A 181 -16.79 -7.25 7.81
C ALA A 181 -16.15 -8.58 7.34
N LEU A 182 -16.45 -9.69 8.03
CA LEU A 182 -15.95 -11.02 7.64
C LEU A 182 -16.48 -11.43 6.26
N ARG A 183 -17.77 -11.24 5.99
CA ARG A 183 -18.37 -11.55 4.69
C ARG A 183 -17.86 -10.65 3.57
N PHE A 184 -17.48 -9.41 3.90
CA PHE A 184 -16.86 -8.51 2.94
C PHE A 184 -15.44 -8.96 2.58
N LEU A 185 -14.65 -9.34 3.59
CA LEU A 185 -13.23 -9.69 3.44
C LEU A 185 -13.00 -11.12 2.97
N CYS A 186 -13.94 -12.04 3.20
CA CYS A 186 -13.79 -13.46 2.93
C CYS A 186 -14.87 -13.97 1.98
N GLN A 187 -14.51 -14.93 1.12
CA GLN A 187 -15.49 -15.58 0.24
C GLN A 187 -16.50 -16.35 1.10
N ASP A 188 -17.79 -15.98 0.98
CA ASP A 188 -18.89 -16.53 1.78
C ASP A 188 -18.71 -16.40 3.31
N GLY A 189 -17.86 -15.49 3.75
CA GLY A 189 -17.53 -15.30 5.16
C GLY A 189 -16.59 -16.36 5.77
N ASP A 190 -15.95 -17.21 4.95
CA ASP A 190 -14.96 -18.19 5.43
C ASP A 190 -13.58 -17.55 5.69
N PRO A 191 -13.12 -17.45 6.95
CA PRO A 191 -11.82 -16.85 7.29
C PRO A 191 -10.62 -17.53 6.62
N LYS A 192 -10.77 -18.76 6.12
CA LYS A 192 -9.70 -19.47 5.41
C LYS A 192 -9.55 -19.06 3.94
N ARG A 193 -10.50 -18.30 3.40
CA ARG A 193 -10.54 -17.87 2.00
C ARG A 193 -10.70 -16.35 1.92
N PRO A 194 -9.67 -15.59 2.31
CA PRO A 194 -9.70 -14.14 2.17
C PRO A 194 -9.83 -13.76 0.68
N ARG A 195 -10.63 -12.72 0.41
CA ARG A 195 -10.77 -12.08 -0.91
C ARG A 195 -9.61 -11.14 -1.19
N PHE A 196 -8.98 -10.63 -0.14
CA PHE A 196 -7.88 -9.67 -0.18
C PHE A 196 -6.78 -10.16 0.74
N ASP A 197 -5.54 -10.13 0.27
CA ASP A 197 -4.36 -10.53 1.06
C ASP A 197 -3.76 -9.33 1.79
N HIS A 198 -4.03 -8.11 1.30
CA HIS A 198 -3.49 -6.89 1.87
C HIS A 198 -4.51 -5.74 1.82
N LEU A 199 -4.68 -5.06 2.96
CA LEU A 199 -5.50 -3.86 3.09
C LEU A 199 -4.59 -2.64 3.28
N VAL A 200 -4.89 -1.55 2.57
CA VAL A 200 -4.13 -0.29 2.65
C VAL A 200 -5.08 0.86 2.91
N ALA A 201 -4.85 1.60 3.98
CA ALA A 201 -5.48 2.89 4.24
C ALA A 201 -4.48 4.00 3.90
N ILE A 202 -4.89 4.98 3.09
CA ILE A 202 -4.09 6.16 2.75
C ILE A 202 -4.94 7.39 3.05
N GLU A 203 -4.55 8.16 4.05
CA GLU A 203 -5.29 9.36 4.49
C GLU A 203 -6.78 9.06 4.69
N ARG A 204 -7.05 8.02 5.46
CA ARG A 204 -8.40 7.61 5.81
C ARG A 204 -8.63 7.90 7.28
N SER A 205 -9.68 8.64 7.64
CA SER A 205 -10.02 8.90 9.05
C SER A 205 -10.22 7.59 9.83
N GLY A 206 -9.57 7.49 11.00
CA GLY A 206 -9.67 6.35 11.89
C GLY A 206 -10.46 6.66 13.16
N ARG A 207 -11.12 5.64 13.71
CA ARG A 207 -11.89 5.71 14.96
C ARG A 207 -10.99 5.96 16.16
N ALA A 208 -11.31 6.98 16.95
CA ALA A 208 -10.69 7.27 18.23
C ALA A 208 -11.21 6.33 19.34
N ALA A 209 -10.58 6.40 20.52
CA ALA A 209 -10.88 5.51 21.66
C ALA A 209 -12.34 5.59 22.17
N ASP A 210 -13.03 6.69 21.90
CA ASP A 210 -14.44 6.90 22.29
C ASP A 210 -15.44 6.45 21.21
N GLY A 211 -14.95 5.91 20.09
CA GLY A 211 -15.78 5.46 18.98
C GLY A 211 -16.25 6.57 18.03
N ASN A 212 -15.69 7.78 18.15
CA ASN A 212 -15.91 8.89 17.22
C ASN A 212 -14.72 9.08 16.26
N TYR A 213 -14.88 10.00 15.32
CA TYR A 213 -13.86 10.36 14.33
C TYR A 213 -13.58 11.84 14.46
N TYR A 214 -12.32 12.23 14.48
CA TYR A 214 -11.91 13.62 14.70
C TYR A 214 -10.94 14.08 13.61
N ASN A 215 -11.09 15.33 13.18
CA ASN A 215 -10.03 16.01 12.43
C ASN A 215 -8.96 16.54 13.38
N MET A 216 -7.86 17.06 12.83
CA MET A 216 -6.76 17.66 13.62
C MET A 216 -7.18 18.85 14.50
N ARG A 217 -8.35 19.46 14.24
CA ARG A 217 -8.93 20.54 15.06
C ARG A 217 -9.79 20.02 16.22
N GLY A 218 -9.94 18.69 16.36
CA GLY A 218 -10.78 18.05 17.38
C GLY A 218 -12.28 18.10 17.08
N VAL A 219 -12.68 18.38 15.84
CA VAL A 219 -14.10 18.40 15.43
C VAL A 219 -14.55 16.99 15.07
N ASN A 220 -15.71 16.59 15.58
CA ASN A 220 -16.29 15.27 15.32
C ASN A 220 -16.88 15.19 13.89
N ILE A 221 -16.36 14.27 13.08
CA ILE A 221 -16.74 14.03 11.67
C ILE A 221 -17.46 12.69 11.46
N LYS A 222 -17.90 12.01 12.52
CA LYS A 222 -18.55 10.69 12.48
C LYS A 222 -19.73 10.58 11.52
N HIS A 223 -20.45 11.68 11.29
CA HIS A 223 -21.60 11.72 10.39
C HIS A 223 -21.22 11.65 8.90
N LEU A 224 -19.93 11.80 8.56
CA LEU A 224 -19.41 11.80 7.19
C LEU A 224 -18.59 10.56 6.84
N VAL A 225 -18.33 9.69 7.82
CA VAL A 225 -17.36 8.59 7.78
C VAL A 225 -18.08 7.26 8.06
N ASP A 226 -18.07 6.36 7.09
CA ASP A 226 -18.54 4.98 7.26
C ASP A 226 -17.50 4.16 8.05
N PRO A 227 -17.94 3.15 8.82
CA PRO A 227 -17.07 2.36 9.70
C PRO A 227 -16.22 1.32 8.94
N ILE A 228 -15.42 1.79 7.97
CA ILE A 228 -14.46 1.00 7.20
C ILE A 228 -13.36 0.42 8.12
N ASP A 229 -13.11 1.06 9.27
CA ASP A 229 -12.20 0.58 10.31
C ASP A 229 -12.54 -0.82 10.84
N ASP A 230 -13.83 -1.20 10.79
CA ASP A 230 -14.27 -2.53 11.19
C ASP A 230 -13.67 -3.61 10.26
N LEU A 231 -13.37 -3.27 8.99
CA LEU A 231 -12.63 -4.16 8.09
C LEU A 231 -11.19 -4.36 8.56
N PHE A 232 -10.51 -3.31 9.02
CA PHE A 232 -9.14 -3.42 9.52
C PHE A 232 -9.09 -4.19 10.85
N THR A 233 -10.06 -3.94 11.72
CA THR A 233 -10.22 -4.67 12.97
C THR A 233 -10.47 -6.16 12.69
N ALA A 234 -11.39 -6.49 11.78
CA ALA A 234 -11.66 -7.88 11.40
C ALA A 234 -10.44 -8.54 10.72
N ALA A 235 -9.77 -7.83 9.81
CA ALA A 235 -8.58 -8.31 9.10
C ALA A 235 -7.46 -8.72 10.05
N SER A 236 -7.27 -8.02 11.18
CA SER A 236 -6.27 -8.39 12.19
C SER A 236 -6.48 -9.79 12.80
N THR A 237 -7.72 -10.31 12.75
CA THR A 237 -8.08 -11.63 13.27
C THR A 237 -8.03 -12.74 12.21
N ILE A 238 -7.93 -12.38 10.93
CA ILE A 238 -7.97 -13.31 9.81
C ILE A 238 -6.54 -13.62 9.37
N ALA A 239 -6.13 -14.88 9.51
CA ALA A 239 -4.81 -15.32 9.05
C ALA A 239 -4.66 -15.12 7.53
N GLY A 240 -3.52 -14.56 7.11
CA GLY A 240 -3.21 -14.31 5.70
C GLY A 240 -3.61 -12.93 5.19
N ILE A 241 -4.39 -12.13 5.95
CA ILE A 241 -4.61 -10.72 5.64
C ILE A 241 -3.59 -9.89 6.39
N THR A 242 -2.97 -8.94 5.70
CA THR A 242 -2.05 -7.97 6.29
C THR A 242 -2.57 -6.56 6.07
N THR A 243 -2.33 -5.65 7.00
CA THR A 243 -2.89 -4.28 6.99
C THR A 243 -1.79 -3.23 7.03
N THR A 244 -1.93 -2.17 6.24
CA THR A 244 -1.06 -0.98 6.30
C THR A 244 -1.91 0.28 6.43
N GLY A 245 -1.56 1.14 7.39
CA GLY A 245 -2.03 2.52 7.44
C GLY A 245 -0.95 3.50 7.00
N ILE A 246 -1.33 4.50 6.21
CA ILE A 246 -0.52 5.64 5.81
C ILE A 246 -1.26 6.90 6.24
N GLY A 247 -0.57 7.76 6.97
CA GLY A 247 -1.14 8.97 7.59
C GLY A 247 -0.05 9.98 7.94
N ASP A 248 -0.47 11.22 8.17
CA ASP A 248 0.41 12.34 8.48
C ASP A 248 0.08 13.04 9.81
N GLY A 249 -1.02 12.66 10.47
CA GLY A 249 -1.53 13.32 11.68
C GLY A 249 -1.72 12.42 12.89
N GLY A 250 -1.84 11.11 12.70
CA GLY A 250 -2.06 10.12 13.76
C GLY A 250 -3.53 9.83 14.08
N ASN A 251 -4.46 10.54 13.45
CA ASN A 251 -5.91 10.32 13.50
C ASN A 251 -6.42 9.46 12.32
N GLU A 252 -5.51 8.93 11.51
CA GLU A 252 -5.80 8.08 10.37
C GLU A 252 -5.84 6.60 10.74
N LEU A 253 -6.57 5.84 9.94
CA LEU A 253 -6.74 4.40 10.07
C LEU A 253 -5.39 3.68 9.96
N GLY A 254 -5.08 2.90 10.99
CA GLY A 254 -3.82 2.16 11.13
C GLY A 254 -2.81 2.83 12.07
N MET A 255 -2.98 4.12 12.37
CA MET A 255 -2.11 4.86 13.30
C MET A 255 -2.32 4.49 14.77
N GLY A 256 -3.25 3.60 15.09
CA GLY A 256 -3.36 3.02 16.44
C GLY A 256 -2.08 2.32 16.92
N LYS A 257 -1.19 1.93 16.00
CA LYS A 257 0.14 1.38 16.33
C LYS A 257 1.10 2.41 16.95
N VAL A 258 0.90 3.71 16.66
CA VAL A 258 1.70 4.84 17.17
C VAL A 258 0.89 5.73 18.11
N LYS A 259 -0.22 5.21 18.66
CA LYS A 259 -1.17 5.97 19.49
C LYS A 259 -0.53 6.69 20.67
N GLU A 260 0.42 6.05 21.35
CA GLU A 260 1.14 6.65 22.48
C GLU A 260 2.00 7.84 22.02
N ALA A 261 2.66 7.72 20.88
CA ALA A 261 3.46 8.80 20.31
C ALA A 261 2.58 9.97 19.86
N VAL A 262 1.42 9.69 19.24
CA VAL A 262 0.42 10.69 18.87
C VAL A 262 -0.09 11.42 20.10
N SER A 263 -0.46 10.68 21.16
CA SER A 263 -0.96 11.25 22.40
C SER A 263 0.04 12.18 23.09
N ALA A 264 1.34 11.89 22.96
CA ALA A 264 2.41 12.64 23.60
C ALA A 264 2.88 13.88 22.80
N HIS A 265 2.86 13.81 21.46
CA HIS A 265 3.50 14.83 20.62
C HIS A 265 2.52 15.64 19.76
N MET A 266 1.33 15.11 19.46
CA MET A 266 0.37 15.80 18.59
C MET A 266 -0.60 16.69 19.38
N PRO A 267 -1.00 17.84 18.81
CA PRO A 267 -2.02 18.69 19.42
C PRO A 267 -3.34 17.93 19.52
N ASN A 268 -3.98 17.97 20.69
CA ASN A 268 -5.19 17.17 20.99
C ASN A 268 -4.99 15.65 20.85
N GLY A 269 -3.76 15.15 20.86
CA GLY A 269 -3.44 13.74 20.61
C GLY A 269 -4.26 12.76 21.46
N GLY A 270 -4.51 13.07 22.73
CA GLY A 270 -5.34 12.23 23.62
C GLY A 270 -6.81 12.08 23.19
N LEU A 271 -7.32 12.99 22.36
CA LEU A 271 -8.68 12.93 21.79
C LEU A 271 -8.66 12.34 20.38
N ILE A 272 -7.74 12.80 19.53
CA ILE A 272 -7.77 12.51 18.09
C ILE A 272 -7.08 11.20 17.70
N ALA A 273 -6.21 10.65 18.56
CA ALA A 273 -5.43 9.48 18.22
C ALA A 273 -6.33 8.30 17.83
N CYS A 274 -6.04 7.74 16.65
CA CYS A 274 -6.71 6.55 16.17
C CYS A 274 -6.47 5.38 17.14
N ASP A 275 -7.51 4.59 17.39
CA ASP A 275 -7.44 3.39 18.22
C ASP A 275 -7.16 2.13 17.40
N VAL A 276 -7.47 2.15 16.11
CA VAL A 276 -7.33 0.99 15.22
C VAL A 276 -5.90 0.90 14.69
N ALA A 277 -5.18 -0.12 15.16
CA ALA A 277 -3.82 -0.42 14.74
C ALA A 277 -3.80 -1.25 13.45
N ALA A 278 -2.86 -0.93 12.56
CA ALA A 278 -2.50 -1.77 11.42
C ALA A 278 -1.22 -2.57 11.73
N ASP A 279 -0.95 -3.62 10.95
CA ASP A 279 0.31 -4.38 11.05
C ASP A 279 1.51 -3.49 10.73
N PHE A 280 1.33 -2.59 9.74
CA PHE A 280 2.29 -1.59 9.35
C PHE A 280 1.71 -0.17 9.42
N ALA A 281 2.43 0.76 10.03
CA ALA A 281 2.05 2.17 10.10
C ALA A 281 3.16 3.02 9.47
N VAL A 282 2.88 3.59 8.30
CA VAL A 282 3.82 4.43 7.54
C VAL A 282 3.45 5.89 7.74
N THR A 283 4.31 6.63 8.42
CA THR A 283 4.15 8.07 8.61
C THR A 283 4.85 8.84 7.50
N ALA A 284 4.16 9.78 6.87
CA ALA A 284 4.72 10.64 5.84
C ALA A 284 4.29 12.09 6.08
N GLY A 285 5.05 13.08 5.59
CA GLY A 285 4.69 14.50 5.65
C GLY A 285 3.45 14.87 4.83
N VAL A 286 3.17 14.06 3.81
CA VAL A 286 1.95 14.06 2.98
C VAL A 286 1.66 12.59 2.67
N SER A 287 0.44 12.13 2.94
CA SER A 287 0.10 10.71 2.80
C SER A 287 0.19 10.19 1.37
N ASN A 288 -0.07 11.05 0.38
CA ASN A 288 0.20 10.77 -1.03
C ASN A 288 1.64 10.32 -1.26
N TRP A 289 2.62 10.95 -0.60
CA TRP A 289 4.04 10.57 -0.74
C TRP A 289 4.32 9.20 -0.14
N GLY A 290 3.68 8.84 0.97
CA GLY A 290 3.75 7.50 1.53
C GLY A 290 3.19 6.45 0.56
N GLY A 291 2.08 6.76 -0.11
CA GLY A 291 1.51 5.95 -1.19
C GLY A 291 2.49 5.76 -2.34
N TYR A 292 3.15 6.83 -2.78
CA TYR A 292 4.15 6.82 -3.86
C TYR A 292 5.42 6.06 -3.48
N ALA A 293 5.93 6.24 -2.26
CA ALA A 293 7.14 5.56 -1.81
C ALA A 293 6.97 4.04 -1.74
N ARG A 294 5.74 3.54 -1.48
CA ARG A 294 5.45 2.10 -1.59
C ARG A 294 5.54 1.55 -3.01
N LEU A 295 5.42 2.40 -4.03
CA LEU A 295 5.57 2.02 -5.43
C LEU A 295 7.04 1.84 -5.82
N GLY A 296 7.98 2.35 -5.01
CA GLY A 296 9.41 2.30 -5.29
C GLY A 296 9.74 2.90 -6.66
N CYS A 297 10.03 2.03 -7.64
CA CYS A 297 10.40 2.44 -9.00
C CYS A 297 9.22 2.76 -9.93
N CYS A 298 7.97 2.62 -9.48
CA CYS A 298 6.76 2.82 -10.29
C CYS A 298 6.04 4.14 -9.95
N LEU A 299 6.79 5.21 -9.69
CA LEU A 299 6.22 6.52 -9.39
C LEU A 299 5.37 7.05 -10.55
N PRO A 300 4.23 7.71 -10.26
CA PRO A 300 3.48 8.41 -11.28
C PRO A 300 4.34 9.55 -11.85
N THR A 301 4.25 9.77 -13.16
CA THR A 301 4.85 10.95 -13.78
C THR A 301 4.15 12.21 -13.27
N VAL A 302 4.89 13.31 -13.07
CA VAL A 302 4.35 14.62 -12.66
C VAL A 302 3.12 15.02 -13.48
N ALA A 303 3.14 14.80 -14.80
CA ALA A 303 2.01 15.12 -15.67
C ALA A 303 0.72 14.35 -15.33
N LYS A 304 0.83 13.11 -14.85
CA LYS A 304 -0.32 12.30 -14.43
C LYS A 304 -0.86 12.75 -13.06
N GLU A 305 0.04 13.12 -12.16
CA GLU A 305 -0.35 13.67 -10.85
C GLU A 305 -1.07 15.02 -11.02
N GLU A 306 -0.55 15.89 -11.90
CA GLU A 306 -1.18 17.16 -12.27
C GLU A 306 -2.57 16.95 -12.87
N GLN A 307 -2.70 16.02 -13.82
CA GLN A 307 -3.99 15.69 -14.43
C GLN A 307 -4.99 15.14 -13.42
N PHE A 308 -4.53 14.29 -12.49
CA PHE A 308 -5.40 13.73 -11.47
C PHE A 308 -5.83 14.78 -10.45
N LEU A 309 -4.92 15.64 -9.99
CA LEU A 309 -5.26 16.75 -9.11
C LEU A 309 -6.23 17.72 -9.78
N ALA A 310 -6.09 17.98 -11.08
CA ALA A 310 -7.04 18.77 -11.84
C ALA A 310 -8.44 18.11 -11.94
N ILE A 311 -8.51 16.77 -11.97
CA ILE A 311 -9.78 16.04 -11.84
C ILE A 311 -10.37 16.29 -10.44
N LEU A 312 -9.59 16.12 -9.36
CA LEU A 312 -10.08 16.34 -8.00
C LEU A 312 -10.65 17.75 -7.80
N VAL A 313 -9.94 18.77 -8.30
CA VAL A 313 -10.41 20.17 -8.27
C VAL A 313 -11.70 20.35 -9.09
N LYS A 314 -11.84 19.71 -10.26
CA LYS A 314 -13.07 19.73 -11.08
C LYS A 314 -14.27 19.19 -10.29
N TYR A 315 -14.08 18.18 -9.44
CA TYR A 315 -15.13 17.60 -8.60
C TYR A 315 -15.31 18.31 -7.25
N GLY A 316 -14.62 19.42 -7.01
CA GLY A 316 -14.82 20.24 -5.82
C GLY A 316 -14.04 19.78 -4.57
N ILE A 317 -13.08 18.86 -4.74
CA ILE A 317 -12.21 18.38 -3.65
C ILE A 317 -11.16 19.45 -3.34
N ARG A 318 -10.92 19.70 -2.05
CA ARG A 318 -10.16 20.87 -1.55
C ARG A 318 -8.91 20.45 -0.80
N SER A 319 -7.96 21.37 -0.64
CA SER A 319 -6.80 21.09 0.22
C SER A 319 -7.18 20.99 1.69
N GLY A 320 -6.71 19.95 2.40
CA GLY A 320 -7.06 19.67 3.79
C GLY A 320 -6.78 20.85 4.75
N LYS A 321 -5.64 21.53 4.57
CA LYS A 321 -5.22 22.62 5.45
C LYS A 321 -5.89 23.98 5.15
N THR A 322 -5.99 24.38 3.88
CA THR A 322 -6.49 25.72 3.49
C THR A 322 -7.98 25.75 3.16
N GLY A 323 -8.57 24.62 2.71
CA GLY A 323 -9.92 24.55 2.17
C GLY A 323 -10.09 25.20 0.78
N ASN A 324 -9.00 25.59 0.12
CA ASN A 324 -9.08 26.18 -1.21
C ASN A 324 -9.29 25.12 -2.30
N LEU A 325 -10.03 25.52 -3.35
CA LEU A 325 -10.07 24.80 -4.62
C LEU A 325 -8.90 25.25 -5.47
N ALA A 326 -7.73 24.69 -5.21
CA ALA A 326 -6.50 25.01 -5.90
C ALA A 326 -5.69 23.73 -6.17
N MET A 327 -4.69 23.85 -7.04
CA MET A 327 -3.70 22.80 -7.31
C MET A 327 -2.72 22.70 -6.14
N GLU A 328 -3.21 22.27 -4.98
CA GLU A 328 -2.45 22.15 -3.75
C GLU A 328 -2.94 20.94 -2.93
N VAL A 329 -1.99 20.31 -2.22
CA VAL A 329 -2.25 19.24 -1.26
C VAL A 329 -1.70 19.75 0.06
N ASP A 330 -2.54 19.82 1.09
CA ASP A 330 -2.10 20.21 2.43
C ASP A 330 -1.36 21.55 2.57
N ALA A 331 -1.86 22.56 1.86
CA ALA A 331 -1.27 23.90 1.69
C ALA A 331 0.08 23.93 0.95
N LEU A 332 0.50 22.81 0.37
CA LEU A 332 1.68 22.73 -0.47
C LEU A 332 1.28 22.91 -1.94
N PRO A 333 1.76 23.97 -2.61
CA PRO A 333 1.45 24.18 -4.02
C PRO A 333 2.12 23.08 -4.87
N PHE A 334 1.43 22.63 -5.92
CA PHE A 334 1.88 21.52 -6.77
C PHE A 334 3.30 21.71 -7.35
N HIS A 335 3.58 22.86 -7.98
CA HIS A 335 4.87 23.08 -8.66
C HIS A 335 6.12 23.17 -7.77
N PRO A 336 6.11 23.81 -6.58
CA PRO A 336 7.28 23.82 -5.71
C PRO A 336 7.45 22.56 -4.84
N ALA A 337 6.36 21.84 -4.48
CA ALA A 337 6.43 20.73 -3.53
C ALA A 337 6.26 19.33 -4.16
N HIS A 338 5.48 19.19 -5.23
CA HIS A 338 5.19 17.90 -5.88
C HIS A 338 6.03 17.66 -7.15
N VAL A 339 6.84 18.63 -7.58
CA VAL A 339 7.84 18.43 -8.65
C VAL A 339 9.16 17.89 -8.08
N HIS A 340 9.44 18.14 -6.79
CA HIS A 340 10.67 17.64 -6.12
C HIS A 340 10.58 16.19 -5.65
N THR A 341 9.42 15.53 -5.78
CA THR A 341 9.25 14.09 -5.56
C THR A 341 9.78 13.23 -6.72
N ASP A 342 10.43 13.83 -7.74
CA ASP A 342 11.31 13.12 -8.67
C ASP A 342 12.80 13.36 -8.35
N PRO A 343 13.39 12.65 -7.36
CA PRO A 343 14.83 12.69 -7.13
C PRO A 343 15.65 11.94 -8.21
N THR A 344 15.03 11.48 -9.31
CA THR A 344 15.71 10.69 -10.35
C THR A 344 15.75 11.31 -11.74
N ALA A 345 14.85 12.22 -12.12
CA ALA A 345 14.86 12.85 -13.45
C ALA A 345 16.17 13.59 -13.76
N GLU A 346 16.80 14.25 -12.78
CA GLU A 346 18.08 14.93 -12.99
C GLU A 346 19.31 14.04 -12.80
N ARG A 347 19.17 12.80 -12.31
CA ARG A 347 20.31 11.87 -12.10
C ARG A 347 20.32 10.63 -12.98
N CYS A 348 19.28 10.40 -13.79
CA CYS A 348 19.18 9.21 -14.63
C CYS A 348 18.98 9.51 -16.12
N HIS A 349 19.96 10.14 -16.80
CA HIS A 349 20.15 9.99 -18.25
C HIS A 349 21.62 10.29 -18.65
N PRO A 350 22.17 9.73 -19.76
CA PRO A 350 22.22 8.32 -20.11
C PRO A 350 23.66 7.92 -20.56
N LYS A 351 24.45 7.25 -19.72
CA LYS A 351 25.65 6.50 -20.14
C LYS A 351 25.89 5.30 -19.23
N ALA A 352 24.98 4.32 -19.24
CA ALA A 352 25.27 3.00 -18.69
C ALA A 352 24.50 1.92 -19.46
N PRO A 353 25.13 0.79 -19.80
CA PRO A 353 24.51 -0.27 -20.58
C PRO A 353 23.34 -0.88 -19.82
N ARG A 354 22.28 -1.25 -20.56
CA ARG A 354 21.06 -1.88 -20.07
C ARG A 354 21.38 -3.04 -19.12
N THR A 355 21.19 -2.84 -17.82
CA THR A 355 21.15 -3.88 -16.80
C THR A 355 19.73 -4.46 -16.70
N PRO A 356 19.56 -5.77 -16.44
CA PRO A 356 18.24 -6.38 -16.34
C PRO A 356 17.48 -5.79 -15.15
N GLY A 357 16.20 -5.49 -15.37
CA GLY A 357 15.33 -4.80 -14.43
C GLY A 357 15.15 -5.51 -13.09
N LEU A 358 14.80 -4.72 -12.07
CA LEU A 358 14.20 -5.20 -10.83
C LEU A 358 13.00 -6.08 -11.18
N ILE A 359 13.16 -7.39 -10.99
CA ILE A 359 12.03 -8.31 -10.93
C ILE A 359 11.50 -8.18 -9.51
N LEU A 360 10.40 -7.44 -9.33
CA LEU A 360 9.45 -7.77 -8.27
C LEU A 360 9.18 -9.27 -8.40
N PRO A 361 9.38 -10.09 -7.35
CA PRO A 361 9.21 -11.52 -7.48
C PRO A 361 7.79 -11.79 -7.97
N LEU A 362 7.68 -12.24 -9.23
CA LEU A 362 6.42 -12.66 -9.82
C LEU A 362 5.86 -13.80 -8.95
N PRO A 363 4.57 -13.80 -8.59
CA PRO A 363 3.98 -14.93 -7.90
C PRO A 363 4.06 -16.15 -8.82
N ILE A 364 4.70 -17.21 -8.34
CA ILE A 364 4.67 -18.52 -9.01
C ILE A 364 3.26 -19.08 -8.78
N ASN A 365 2.40 -18.92 -9.78
CA ASN A 365 1.02 -19.39 -9.77
C ASN A 365 1.00 -20.92 -9.96
N PRO A 366 0.54 -21.75 -8.99
CA PRO A 366 0.56 -23.20 -9.12
C PRO A 366 -0.78 -23.70 -9.65
N HIS A 367 -1.09 -23.44 -10.92
CA HIS A 367 -2.19 -24.15 -11.60
C HIS A 367 -1.83 -24.40 -13.07
N PRO A 368 -1.32 -25.59 -13.43
CA PRO A 368 -1.33 -26.02 -14.81
C PRO A 368 -2.76 -26.44 -15.18
N SER A 369 -3.31 -25.74 -16.17
CA SER A 369 -4.47 -26.14 -16.93
C SER A 369 -4.33 -27.58 -17.45
N GLN A 370 -5.03 -28.52 -16.81
CA GLN A 370 -5.16 -29.88 -17.31
C GLN A 370 -5.98 -29.87 -18.61
N LYS A 371 -5.29 -29.85 -19.75
CA LYS A 371 -5.85 -30.32 -21.03
C LYS A 371 -6.11 -31.82 -20.88
N ARG A 372 -7.40 -32.20 -20.80
CA ARG A 372 -7.86 -33.59 -20.92
C ARG A 372 -7.51 -34.12 -22.32
N LEU A 373 -6.63 -35.12 -22.38
CA LEU A 373 -6.46 -35.99 -23.55
C LEU A 373 -7.64 -36.99 -23.60
N PRO A 374 -8.20 -37.30 -24.78
CA PRO A 374 -9.25 -38.31 -24.91
C PRO A 374 -8.68 -39.74 -24.73
N PRO A 375 -9.47 -40.69 -24.20
CA PRO A 375 -9.00 -42.06 -23.97
C PRO A 375 -8.84 -42.85 -25.28
N PRO A 376 -7.95 -43.85 -25.31
CA PRO A 376 -7.69 -44.64 -26.50
C PRO A 376 -8.85 -45.60 -26.80
N SER A 377 -9.15 -45.74 -28.09
CA SER A 377 -10.05 -46.73 -28.67
C SER A 377 -9.63 -48.15 -28.28
N GLN A 378 -10.51 -48.87 -27.58
CA GLN A 378 -10.42 -50.32 -27.45
C GLN A 378 -11.04 -50.96 -28.70
N GLN A 379 -10.31 -51.92 -29.27
CA GLN A 379 -10.78 -52.89 -30.26
C GLN A 379 -11.84 -53.80 -29.67
#